data_AF-A0A6L6LPT7-F1
#
_entry.id   AF-A0A6L6LPT7-F1
#
_cell.length_a   1.000
_cell.length_b   1.000
_cell.length_c   1.000
_cell.angle_alpha   90.00
_cell.angle_beta   90.00
_cell.angle_gamma   90.00
#
_symmetry.space_group_name_H-M   'P 1'
#
loop_
_entity.id
_entity.type
_entity.pdbx_description
1 polymer ?
#
loop_
_entity_poly.entity_id
_entity_poly.type
_entity_poly.pdbx_seq_one_letter_code
_entity_poly.pdbx_strand_id
1 'polypeptide(L)' 'MPEYRENELCYEDYRALRTLAGWETHSEEQTRRALAAALYDVTAVEDGRAVAMGRLVGTGCTTSLRTW' A
#
# COMPACT_ATOMS: atom_id res chain seq x y z
N MET A 1 10.95 15.98 7.67
CA MET A 1 11.47 14.97 6.73
C MET A 1 10.81 13.66 7.12
N PRO A 2 10.16 12.97 6.19
CA PRO A 2 9.48 11.71 6.50
C PRO A 2 10.50 10.62 6.86
N GLU A 3 10.12 9.78 7.82
CA GLU A 3 10.78 8.52 8.15
C GLU A 3 10.37 7.46 7.10
N TYR A 4 11.32 6.67 6.60
CA TYR A 4 11.01 5.57 5.68
C TYR A 4 11.06 4.25 6.44
N ARG A 5 9.93 3.54 6.46
CA ARG A 5 9.80 2.21 7.06
C ARG A 5 9.67 1.16 5.98
N GLU A 6 10.46 0.12 6.07
CA GLU A 6 10.55 -0.94 5.07
C GLU A 6 9.83 -2.19 5.57
N ASN A 7 8.97 -2.80 4.75
CA ASN A 7 8.23 -4.04 5.04
C ASN A 7 7.30 -3.96 6.27
N GLU A 8 6.82 -2.75 6.59
CA GLU A 8 5.95 -2.47 7.72
C GLU A 8 4.57 -1.93 7.30
N LEU A 9 4.25 -1.94 6.00
CA LEU A 9 2.95 -1.45 5.52
C LEU A 9 1.80 -2.32 6.03
N CYS A 10 0.95 -1.76 6.89
CA CYS A 10 -0.26 -2.43 7.38
C CYS A 10 -1.48 -2.18 6.48
N TYR A 11 -2.55 -2.94 6.73
CA TYR A 11 -3.80 -2.84 5.95
C TYR A 11 -4.48 -1.47 6.10
N GLU A 12 -4.43 -0.91 7.29
CA GLU A 12 -5.09 0.33 7.69
C GLU A 12 -4.45 1.52 6.98
N ASP A 13 -3.11 1.56 6.97
CA ASP A 13 -2.33 2.55 6.21
C ASP A 13 -2.55 2.39 4.71
N TYR A 14 -2.49 1.16 4.19
CA TYR A 14 -2.76 0.88 2.77
C TYR A 14 -4.14 1.39 2.33
N ARG A 15 -5.17 1.09 3.13
CA ARG A 15 -6.55 1.50 2.84
C ARG A 15 -6.71 3.01 2.94
N ALA A 16 -6.12 3.65 3.95
CA ALA A 16 -6.14 5.09 4.10
C ALA A 16 -5.48 5.79 2.90
N LEU A 17 -4.28 5.35 2.52
CA LEU A 17 -3.52 5.91 1.41
C LEU A 17 -4.24 5.75 0.07
N ARG A 18 -4.84 4.58 -0.22
CA ARG A 18 -5.67 4.38 -1.43
C ARG A 18 -6.90 5.27 -1.45
N THR A 19 -7.55 5.44 -0.30
CA THR A 19 -8.72 6.31 -0.19
C THR A 19 -8.34 7.76 -0.47
N LEU A 20 -7.24 8.23 0.10
CA LEU A 20 -6.70 9.58 -0.14
C LEU A 20 -6.30 9.79 -1.61
N ALA A 21 -5.75 8.76 -2.26
CA ALA A 21 -5.42 8.79 -3.69
C ALA A 21 -6.64 8.65 -4.62
N GLY A 22 -7.85 8.48 -4.08
CA GLY A 22 -9.06 8.25 -4.87
C GLY A 22 -9.01 6.95 -5.67
N TRP A 23 -8.41 5.90 -5.10
CA TRP A 23 -8.34 4.55 -5.69
C TRP A 23 -9.42 3.66 -5.08
N GLU A 24 -10.02 2.80 -5.90
CA GLU A 24 -10.94 1.78 -5.41
C GLU A 24 -10.24 0.87 -4.39
N THR A 25 -10.95 0.51 -3.32
CA THR A 25 -10.44 -0.41 -2.30
C THR A 25 -10.91 -1.82 -2.60
N HIS A 26 -10.00 -2.79 -2.56
CA HIS A 26 -10.36 -4.21 -2.58
C HIS A 26 -10.92 -4.65 -1.22
N SER A 27 -11.41 -5.88 -1.13
CA SER A 27 -11.80 -6.43 0.16
C SER A 27 -10.60 -6.51 1.11
N GLU A 28 -10.86 -6.46 2.42
CA GLU A 28 -9.83 -6.60 3.45
C GLU A 28 -9.02 -7.88 3.28
N GLU A 29 -9.71 -8.99 3.03
CA GLU A 29 -9.09 -10.29 2.84
C GLU A 29 -8.16 -10.33 1.61
N GLN A 30 -8.62 -9.79 0.47
CA GLN A 30 -7.78 -9.69 -0.73
C GLN A 30 -6.56 -8.81 -0.48
N THR A 31 -6.76 -7.70 0.23
CA THR A 31 -5.69 -6.75 0.53
C THR A 31 -4.65 -7.37 1.45
N ARG A 32 -5.05 -8.06 2.51
CA ARG A 32 -4.12 -8.75 3.41
C ARG A 32 -3.31 -9.82 2.69
N ARG A 33 -3.95 -10.63 1.83
CA ARG A 33 -3.23 -11.61 1.00
C ARG A 33 -2.24 -10.93 0.06
N ALA A 34 -2.63 -9.82 -0.56
CA ALA A 34 -1.77 -9.07 -1.44
C ALA A 34 -0.58 -8.44 -0.70
N LEU A 35 -0.78 -7.88 0.49
CA LEU A 35 0.28 -7.32 1.35
C LEU A 35 1.27 -8.42 1.76
N ALA A 36 0.78 -9.57 2.20
CA ALA A 36 1.63 -10.72 2.55
C ALA A 36 2.44 -11.29 1.37
N ALA A 37 2.01 -11.04 0.13
CA ALA A 37 2.69 -11.48 -1.09
C ALA A 37 3.66 -10.43 -1.68
N ALA A 38 3.81 -9.25 -1.04
CA ALA A 38 4.81 -8.28 -1.49
C ALA A 38 6.22 -8.85 -1.29
N LEU A 39 7.11 -8.61 -2.25
CA LEU A 39 8.54 -8.88 -2.07
C LEU A 39 9.20 -7.81 -1.21
N TYR A 40 8.70 -6.58 -1.32
CA TYR A 40 9.17 -5.45 -0.58
C TYR A 40 8.10 -4.36 -0.53
N ASP A 41 8.00 -3.66 0.58
CA ASP A 41 7.26 -2.40 0.67
C ASP A 41 8.05 -1.33 1.41
N VAL A 42 7.75 -0.07 1.07
CA VAL A 42 8.27 1.10 1.76
C VAL A 42 7.11 2.04 2.05
N THR A 43 7.08 2.54 3.28
CA THR A 43 6.08 3.51 3.75
C THR A 43 6.82 4.76 4.21
N ALA A 44 6.44 5.91 3.65
CA ALA A 44 6.88 7.20 4.16
C ALA A 44 5.93 7.61 5.29
N VAL A 45 6.50 7.91 6.46
CA VAL A 45 5.76 8.27 7.67
C VAL A 45 6.17 9.68 8.09
N GLU A 46 5.18 10.55 8.27
CA GLU A 46 5.36 11.91 8.80
C GLU A 46 4.42 12.10 9.99
N ASP A 47 4.94 12.60 11.11
CA ASP A 47 4.20 12.77 12.37
C ASP A 47 3.45 11.51 12.84
N GLY A 48 4.09 10.34 12.67
CA GLY A 48 3.53 9.04 13.04
C GLY A 48 2.40 8.54 12.13
N ARG A 49 2.16 9.19 10.98
CA ARG A 49 1.13 8.80 10.00
C ARG A 49 1.77 8.44 8.68
N ALA A 50 1.27 7.39 8.04
CA ALA A 50 1.66 7.05 6.68
C ALA A 50 1.16 8.13 5.70
N VAL A 51 2.08 8.71 4.93
CA VAL A 51 1.80 9.76 3.93
C VAL A 51 2.01 9.29 2.49
N ALA A 52 2.82 8.25 2.30
CA ALA A 52 3.00 7.61 1.00
C ALA A 52 3.43 6.14 1.18
N MET A 53 3.23 5.35 0.13
CA MET A 53 3.66 3.96 0.08
C MET A 53 4.17 3.57 -1.31
N GLY A 54 5.13 2.66 -1.36
CA GLY A 54 5.62 2.00 -2.56
C GLY A 54 5.74 0.50 -2.32
N ARG A 55 5.44 -0.32 -3.33
CA ARG A 55 5.47 -1.78 -3.20
C ARG A 55 6.10 -2.41 -4.42
N LEU A 56 6.94 -3.42 -4.18
CA LEU A 56 7.45 -4.35 -5.17
C LEU A 56 6.74 -5.69 -5.00
N VAL A 57 6.11 -6.17 -6.07
CA VAL A 57 5.37 -7.45 -6.09
C VAL A 57 6.03 -8.36 -7.13
N GLY A 58 6.30 -9.62 -6.77
CA GLY A 58 6.87 -10.63 -7.67
C GLY A 58 5.79 -11.53 -8.28
N THR A 59 5.88 -11.84 -9.59
CA THR A 59 5.00 -12.74 -10.40
C THR A 59 3.50 -12.79 -10.03
N GLY A 60 3.00 -11.74 -9.39
CA GLY A 60 1.72 -11.66 -8.71
C GLY A 60 1.07 -10.36 -9.12
N CYS A 61 -0.11 -10.50 -9.72
CA CYS A 61 -0.84 -9.47 -10.43
C CYS A 61 -0.95 -8.16 -9.61
N THR A 62 -0.47 -7.04 -10.18
CA THR A 62 -0.87 -5.69 -9.77
C THR A 62 -1.82 -5.16 -10.83
N THR A 63 -3.12 -5.33 -10.64
CA THR A 63 -4.13 -4.68 -11.49
C THR A 63 -4.59 -3.38 -10.85
N SER A 64 -4.08 -2.27 -11.34
CA SER A 64 -4.76 -0.98 -11.26
C SER A 64 -5.08 -0.54 -12.68
N LEU A 65 -6.32 -0.73 -13.12
CA LEU A 65 -6.84 -0.11 -14.33
C LEU A 65 -7.46 1.23 -13.92
N ARG A 66 -6.88 2.34 -14.40
CA ARG A 66 -7.58 3.63 -14.51
C ARG A 66 -7.91 3.81 -15.99
N THR A 67 -9.19 3.79 -16.32
CA THR A 67 -9.69 4.42 -17.54
C THR A 67 -9.81 5.91 -17.27
N TRP A 68 -9.26 6.70 -18.20
CA TRP A 68 -9.29 8.17 -18.22
C TRP A 68 -10.72 8.70 -18.32
#